data_AF-A0A2E0M3T3-F1
#
_entry.id   AF-A0A2E0M3T3-F1
#
_cell.length_a   1.000
_cell.length_b   1.000
_cell.length_c   1.000
_cell.angle_alpha   90.00
_cell.angle_beta   90.00
_cell.angle_gamma   90.00
#
_symmetry.space_group_name_H-M   'P 1'
#
loop_
_entity.id
_entity.type
_entity.pdbx_description
1 polymer ?
#
loop_
_entity_poly.entity_id
_entity_poly.type
_entity_poly.pdbx_seq_one_letter_code
_entity_poly.pdbx_strand_id
1 'polypeptide(L)'
;MGDQFNMSMPGEPQIGLPGNHMVDRIKQESGVEMQWGWAAASFGLGVLGAIGNKKAADKSAKAQNDFNIRQFEYDTILTDNQNAKMDSDYAYAYDGYLINKKNQETMAKLTDEKNLRKYNYDLQIRNAQQKSAEQAYAKSERLYHSQLGYNQQAAAHARERSVIKQQEIKQKAAFDNEDSVVKSIEAEGQLAVLSQSGRSSTRALIALRAERGKTEARLAESLVSSRRDFALTLKEISRDKYGADLAAFANRMLKPGELPMPIKPLKTPIPELQAPKEIEEHDYLPDPIMGVKATGGSWLQVASQVGSAIPEKWYN
;
A
#
# COMPACT_ATOMS: atom_id res chain seq x y z
N MET A 1 -14.63 2.21 46.49
CA MET A 1 -13.91 3.49 46.49
C MET A 1 -13.36 3.67 45.07
N GLY A 2 -14.09 4.16 44.08
CA GLY A 2 -15.27 5.02 44.15
C GLY A 2 -14.86 6.44 44.52
N ASP A 3 -14.21 7.13 43.59
CA ASP A 3 -14.12 8.59 43.48
C ASP A 3 -13.79 8.89 41.99
N GLN A 4 -14.71 9.46 41.19
CA GLN A 4 -14.99 10.91 41.10
C GLN A 4 -13.81 11.66 40.44
N PHE A 5 -13.92 12.52 39.43
CA PHE A 5 -15.04 13.22 38.82
C PHE A 5 -14.62 13.66 37.40
N ASN A 6 -15.48 13.36 36.44
CA ASN A 6 -15.92 14.21 35.32
C ASN A 6 -15.14 15.52 35.06
N MET A 7 -14.28 15.55 34.03
CA MET A 7 -13.86 16.79 33.37
C MET A 7 -14.65 16.96 32.08
N SER A 8 -15.88 17.47 32.22
CA SER A 8 -16.62 18.10 31.13
C SER A 8 -15.91 19.41 30.76
N MET A 9 -15.25 19.44 29.60
CA MET A 9 -14.82 20.71 29.02
C MET A 9 -16.05 21.50 28.54
N PRO A 10 -16.05 22.83 28.74
CA PRO A 10 -17.16 23.71 28.42
C PRO A 10 -17.38 23.82 26.91
N GLY A 11 -18.66 23.99 26.55
CA GLY A 11 -19.17 23.91 25.19
C GLY A 11 -18.44 24.80 24.18
N GLU A 12 -18.17 24.20 23.03
CA GLU A 12 -17.90 24.92 21.80
C GLU A 12 -19.15 25.72 21.40
N PRO A 13 -19.06 27.04 21.19
CA PRO A 13 -20.16 27.79 20.60
C PRO A 13 -20.33 27.32 19.15
N GLN A 14 -21.53 26.85 18.84
CA GLN A 14 -21.99 26.66 17.47
C GLN A 14 -21.73 27.95 16.69
N ILE A 15 -20.83 27.86 15.70
CA ILE A 15 -20.64 28.90 14.69
C ILE A 15 -21.90 28.87 13.82
N GLY A 16 -22.92 29.59 14.28
CA GLY A 16 -24.10 29.92 13.50
C GLY A 16 -23.68 30.81 12.33
N LEU A 17 -24.15 30.43 11.14
CA LEU A 17 -24.14 31.26 9.94
C LEU A 17 -24.60 32.69 10.28
N PRO A 18 -23.96 33.75 9.76
CA PRO A 18 -24.43 35.11 9.94
C PRO A 18 -25.75 35.28 9.18
N GLY A 19 -26.85 35.06 9.90
CA GLY A 19 -28.20 35.36 9.42
C GLY A 19 -28.39 36.87 9.29
N ASN A 20 -28.65 37.33 8.07
CA ASN A 20 -29.41 38.51 7.67
C ASN A 20 -29.73 39.58 8.75
N HIS A 21 -28.71 40.27 9.27
CA HIS A 21 -28.91 41.45 10.14
C HIS A 21 -29.24 42.75 9.39
N MET A 22 -29.58 42.68 8.10
CA MET A 22 -30.01 43.85 7.31
C MET A 22 -31.53 44.04 7.33
N VAL A 23 -32.28 42.93 7.40
CA VAL A 23 -33.76 42.95 7.43
C VAL A 23 -34.28 43.36 8.81
N ASP A 24 -33.61 42.95 9.89
CA ASP A 24 -34.02 43.32 11.25
C ASP A 24 -33.69 44.78 11.60
N ARG A 25 -32.69 45.38 10.93
CA ARG A 25 -32.37 46.81 11.11
C ARG A 25 -33.38 47.71 10.40
N ILE A 26 -33.86 47.29 9.22
CA ILE A 26 -34.94 47.99 8.50
C ILE A 26 -36.28 47.90 9.25
N LYS A 27 -36.53 46.80 9.97
CA LYS A 27 -37.71 46.63 10.83
C LYS A 27 -37.69 47.45 12.13
N GLN A 28 -36.52 47.80 12.66
CA GLN A 28 -36.42 48.59 13.91
C GLN A 28 -36.36 50.10 13.68
N GLU A 29 -35.91 50.57 12.51
CA GLU A 29 -35.79 52.01 12.22
C GLU A 29 -37.01 52.62 11.51
N SER A 30 -37.91 51.80 10.97
CA SER A 30 -39.19 52.26 10.43
C SER A 30 -40.32 51.99 11.42
N GLY A 31 -40.51 52.90 12.38
CA GLY A 31 -41.59 52.87 13.38
C GLY A 31 -42.99 53.09 12.78
N VAL A 32 -43.40 52.24 11.85
CA VAL A 32 -44.77 52.14 11.33
C VAL A 32 -45.15 50.67 11.33
N GLU A 33 -45.95 50.27 12.31
CA GLU A 33 -46.58 48.96 12.35
C GLU A 33 -47.51 48.80 11.14
N MET A 34 -47.10 48.03 10.13
CA MET A 34 -48.02 47.44 9.15
C MET A 34 -48.03 45.92 9.30
N GLN A 35 -48.99 45.49 10.10
CA GLN A 35 -49.48 44.15 10.33
C GLN A 35 -49.76 43.42 9.01
N TRP A 36 -48.84 42.55 8.59
CA TRP A 36 -49.10 41.52 7.59
C TRP A 36 -49.94 40.42 8.21
N GLY A 37 -51.25 40.46 8.00
CA GLY A 37 -52.15 39.40 8.43
C GLY A 37 -53.57 39.58 7.91
N TRP A 38 -53.93 38.70 6.97
CA TRP A 38 -55.28 38.37 6.49
C TRP A 38 -55.85 39.23 5.36
N ALA A 39 -55.82 38.62 4.16
CA ALA A 39 -56.80 38.86 3.12
C ALA A 39 -58.18 38.35 3.59
N ALA A 40 -59.15 39.25 3.76
CA ALA A 40 -60.59 38.97 3.65
C ALA A 40 -61.38 40.29 3.58
N ALA A 41 -62.33 40.32 2.65
CA ALA A 41 -63.21 41.43 2.28
C ALA A 41 -63.85 42.23 3.43
N SER A 42 -63.89 43.55 3.27
CA SER A 42 -65.10 44.35 3.57
C SER A 42 -65.16 45.61 2.71
N PHE A 43 -66.01 45.56 1.69
CA PHE A 43 -66.72 46.72 1.14
C PHE A 43 -67.37 47.49 2.29
N GLY A 44 -67.21 48.81 2.36
CA GLY A 44 -68.13 49.67 3.10
C GLY A 44 -67.53 50.92 3.73
N LEU A 45 -68.12 52.06 3.36
CA LEU A 45 -68.18 53.36 4.05
C LEU A 45 -67.00 54.33 3.87
N GLY A 46 -67.30 55.47 3.21
CA GLY A 46 -66.61 56.72 3.51
C GLY A 46 -66.33 57.68 2.36
N VAL A 47 -67.22 57.82 1.39
CA VAL A 47 -67.24 59.00 0.50
C VAL A 47 -67.56 60.24 1.36
N LEU A 48 -66.54 60.96 1.84
CA LEU A 48 -66.69 62.30 2.43
C LEU A 48 -65.36 63.05 2.29
N GLY A 49 -65.29 63.99 1.35
CA GLY A 49 -64.12 64.85 1.16
C GLY A 49 -63.81 65.29 -0.27
N ALA A 50 -64.72 65.12 -1.22
CA ALA A 50 -64.64 65.80 -2.51
C ALA A 50 -65.51 67.06 -2.44
N ILE A 51 -64.87 68.24 -2.31
CA ILE A 51 -65.23 69.54 -2.89
C ILE A 51 -64.38 70.59 -2.15
N GLY A 52 -63.44 71.22 -2.88
CA GLY A 52 -62.75 72.43 -2.44
C GLY A 52 -61.23 72.33 -2.34
N ASN A 53 -60.55 72.28 -3.48
CA ASN A 53 -59.35 73.09 -3.80
C ASN A 53 -58.55 72.42 -4.92
N LYS A 54 -58.74 72.85 -6.18
CA LYS A 54 -57.86 72.48 -7.31
C LYS A 54 -56.37 72.66 -6.94
N LYS A 55 -56.03 73.72 -6.21
CA LYS A 55 -54.66 73.99 -5.73
C LYS A 55 -54.13 72.99 -4.71
N ALA A 56 -54.98 72.39 -3.86
CA ALA A 56 -54.58 71.38 -2.89
C ALA A 56 -54.41 70.02 -3.57
N ALA A 57 -55.32 69.68 -4.49
CA ALA A 57 -55.22 68.51 -5.36
C ALA A 57 -53.99 68.58 -6.29
N ASP A 58 -53.67 69.75 -6.84
CA ASP A 58 -52.49 69.97 -7.68
C ASP A 58 -51.19 69.89 -6.86
N LYS A 59 -51.20 70.36 -5.61
CA LYS A 59 -50.03 70.27 -4.72
C LYS A 59 -49.80 68.85 -4.22
N SER A 60 -50.86 68.09 -3.91
CA SER A 60 -50.75 66.66 -3.61
C SER A 60 -50.33 65.86 -4.85
N ALA A 61 -50.83 66.19 -6.04
CA ALA A 61 -50.42 65.56 -7.29
C ALA A 61 -48.95 65.83 -7.62
N LYS A 62 -48.45 67.06 -7.40
CA LYS A 62 -47.02 67.37 -7.54
C LYS A 62 -46.15 66.63 -6.53
N ALA A 63 -46.55 66.57 -5.26
CA ALA A 63 -45.82 65.83 -4.24
C ALA A 63 -45.80 64.31 -4.52
N GLN A 64 -46.90 63.75 -5.03
CA GLN A 64 -46.97 62.36 -5.48
C GLN A 64 -46.09 62.11 -6.71
N ASN A 65 -46.08 63.03 -7.68
CA ASN A 65 -45.21 62.92 -8.86
C ASN A 65 -43.73 63.00 -8.49
N ASP A 66 -43.34 63.92 -7.61
CA ASP A 66 -41.96 64.06 -7.13
C ASP A 66 -41.52 62.83 -6.31
N PHE A 67 -42.42 62.25 -5.53
CA PHE A 67 -42.18 60.99 -4.82
C PHE A 67 -42.01 59.82 -5.80
N ASN A 68 -42.88 59.70 -6.80
CA ASN A 68 -42.80 58.65 -7.83
C ASN A 68 -41.49 58.75 -8.64
N ILE A 69 -41.00 59.95 -8.91
CA ILE A 69 -39.71 60.17 -9.59
C ILE A 69 -38.55 59.71 -8.71
N ARG A 70 -38.52 60.11 -7.43
CA ARG A 70 -37.45 59.70 -6.49
C ARG A 70 -37.46 58.20 -6.22
N GLN A 71 -38.64 57.60 -6.16
CA GLN A 71 -38.79 56.16 -6.02
C GLN A 71 -38.26 55.45 -7.26
N PHE A 72 -38.63 55.90 -8.46
CA PHE A 72 -38.10 55.37 -9.72
C PHE A 72 -36.57 55.48 -9.78
N GLU A 73 -35.99 56.65 -9.45
CA GLU A 73 -34.53 56.83 -9.42
C GLU A 73 -33.83 55.89 -8.43
N TYR A 74 -34.40 55.71 -7.23
CA TYR A 74 -33.88 54.78 -6.24
C TYR A 74 -33.97 53.32 -6.71
N ASP A 75 -35.11 52.93 -7.26
CA ASP A 75 -35.35 51.57 -7.77
C ASP A 75 -34.44 51.26 -8.96
N THR A 76 -34.12 52.25 -9.81
CA THR A 76 -33.18 52.09 -10.94
C THR A 76 -31.78 51.84 -10.41
N ILE A 77 -31.31 52.66 -9.46
CA ILE A 77 -30.00 52.48 -8.82
C ILE A 77 -29.92 51.14 -8.09
N LEU A 78 -30.99 50.71 -7.43
CA LEU A 78 -31.05 49.41 -6.76
C LEU A 78 -30.93 48.25 -7.76
N THR A 79 -31.67 48.33 -8.86
CA THR A 79 -31.66 47.35 -9.96
C THR A 79 -30.27 47.25 -10.58
N ASP A 80 -29.64 48.39 -10.91
CA ASP A 80 -28.27 48.44 -11.44
C ASP A 80 -27.26 47.81 -10.47
N ASN A 81 -27.35 48.15 -9.18
CA ASN A 81 -26.46 47.60 -8.16
C ASN A 81 -26.67 46.09 -7.96
N GLN A 82 -27.90 45.60 -8.03
CA GLN A 82 -28.22 44.18 -7.90
C GLN A 82 -27.75 43.38 -9.12
N ASN A 83 -27.90 43.93 -10.33
CA ASN A 83 -27.39 43.36 -11.57
C ASN A 83 -25.85 43.31 -11.55
N ALA A 84 -25.18 44.41 -11.17
CA ALA A 84 -23.72 44.44 -11.03
C ALA A 84 -23.19 43.48 -9.96
N LYS A 85 -23.93 43.30 -8.86
CA LYS A 85 -23.60 42.31 -7.83
C LYS A 85 -23.73 40.89 -8.39
N MET A 86 -24.77 40.60 -9.18
CA MET A 86 -24.96 39.28 -9.79
C MET A 86 -23.80 38.92 -10.74
N ASP A 87 -23.37 39.85 -11.58
CA ASP A 87 -22.19 39.67 -12.46
C ASP A 87 -20.92 39.38 -11.63
N SER A 88 -20.71 40.13 -10.54
CA SER A 88 -19.58 39.93 -9.63
C SER A 88 -19.65 38.57 -8.92
N ASP A 89 -20.82 38.16 -8.45
CA ASP A 89 -21.04 36.88 -7.77
C ASP A 89 -20.80 35.71 -8.73
N TYR A 90 -21.24 35.83 -10.00
CA TYR A 90 -20.96 34.85 -11.05
C TYR A 90 -19.47 34.78 -11.38
N ALA A 91 -18.80 35.92 -11.57
CA ALA A 91 -17.36 35.95 -11.84
C ALA A 91 -16.57 35.30 -10.71
N TYR A 92 -16.92 35.59 -9.45
CA TYR A 92 -16.32 34.95 -8.28
C TYR A 92 -16.58 33.43 -8.24
N ALA A 93 -17.81 32.99 -8.52
CA ALA A 93 -18.15 31.57 -8.58
C ALA A 93 -17.40 30.84 -9.69
N TYR A 94 -17.24 31.47 -10.86
CA TYR A 94 -16.53 30.94 -12.01
C TYR A 94 -15.01 30.85 -11.73
N ASP A 95 -14.41 31.87 -11.14
CA ASP A 95 -13.01 31.84 -10.71
C ASP A 95 -12.78 30.74 -9.65
N GLY A 96 -13.70 30.63 -8.68
CA GLY A 96 -13.70 29.56 -7.69
C GLY A 96 -13.76 28.16 -8.34
N TYR A 97 -14.60 27.99 -9.36
CA TYR A 97 -14.67 26.76 -10.16
C TYR A 97 -13.33 26.43 -10.85
N LEU A 98 -12.71 27.41 -11.52
CA LEU A 98 -11.43 27.22 -12.20
C LEU A 98 -10.30 26.88 -11.22
N ILE A 99 -10.26 27.55 -10.07
CA ILE A 99 -9.30 27.25 -8.99
C ILE A 99 -9.50 25.82 -8.48
N ASN A 100 -10.75 25.43 -8.21
CA ASN A 100 -11.07 24.07 -7.77
C ASN A 100 -10.65 23.03 -8.79
N LYS A 101 -10.94 23.24 -10.08
CA LYS A 101 -10.51 22.36 -11.17
C LYS A 101 -8.99 22.18 -11.19
N LYS A 102 -8.25 23.28 -11.16
CA LYS A 102 -6.78 23.25 -11.15
C LYS A 102 -6.20 22.56 -9.91
N ASN A 103 -6.82 22.78 -8.75
CA ASN A 103 -6.42 22.12 -7.51
C ASN A 103 -6.63 20.60 -7.60
N GLN A 104 -7.78 20.14 -8.12
CA GLN A 104 -8.07 18.72 -8.31
C GLN A 104 -7.08 18.07 -9.30
N GLU A 105 -6.79 18.72 -10.43
CA GLU A 105 -5.78 18.24 -11.39
C GLU A 105 -4.38 18.14 -10.77
N THR A 106 -3.99 19.14 -9.98
CA THR A 106 -2.68 19.18 -9.31
C THR A 106 -2.57 18.07 -8.25
N MET A 107 -3.64 17.83 -7.49
CA MET A 107 -3.70 16.77 -6.49
C MET A 107 -3.69 15.38 -7.13
N ALA A 108 -4.41 15.19 -8.24
CA ALA A 108 -4.37 13.95 -9.01
C ALA A 108 -2.95 13.67 -9.54
N LYS A 109 -2.29 14.66 -10.13
CA LYS A 109 -0.88 14.52 -10.60
C LYS A 109 0.08 14.18 -9.47
N LEU A 110 -0.01 14.86 -8.33
CA LEU A 110 0.83 14.57 -7.16
C LEU A 110 0.58 13.16 -6.62
N THR A 111 -0.67 12.72 -6.62
CA THR A 111 -1.05 11.38 -6.17
C THR A 111 -0.49 10.32 -7.11
N ASP A 112 -0.60 10.53 -8.42
CA ASP A 112 -0.02 9.66 -9.46
C ASP A 112 1.51 9.58 -9.33
N GLU A 113 2.20 10.71 -9.14
CA GLU A 113 3.64 10.74 -8.94
C GLU A 113 4.06 10.00 -7.65
N LYS A 114 3.35 10.20 -6.54
CA LYS A 114 3.62 9.49 -5.28
C LYS A 114 3.45 7.99 -5.46
N ASN A 115 2.38 7.57 -6.13
CA ASN A 115 2.11 6.17 -6.41
C ASN A 115 3.17 5.56 -7.34
N LEU A 116 3.64 6.30 -8.35
CA LEU A 116 4.73 5.87 -9.23
C LEU A 116 6.06 5.74 -8.47
N ARG A 117 6.40 6.70 -7.61
CA ARG A 117 7.61 6.63 -6.77
C ARG A 117 7.55 5.43 -5.83
N LYS A 118 6.40 5.18 -5.20
CA LYS A 118 6.17 4.01 -4.36
C LYS A 118 6.37 2.72 -5.15
N TYR A 119 5.77 2.60 -6.33
CA TYR A 119 5.95 1.44 -7.22
C TYR A 119 7.42 1.21 -7.60
N ASN A 120 8.16 2.27 -7.96
CA ASN A 120 9.58 2.16 -8.29
C ASN A 120 10.41 1.71 -7.09
N TYR A 121 10.07 2.21 -5.90
CA TYR A 121 10.72 1.80 -4.66
C TYR A 121 10.43 0.33 -4.30
N ASP A 122 9.17 -0.08 -4.41
CA ASP A 122 8.76 -1.49 -4.21
C ASP A 122 9.47 -2.41 -5.20
N LEU A 123 9.66 -1.97 -6.46
CA LEU A 123 10.43 -2.69 -7.47
C LEU A 123 11.91 -2.82 -7.10
N GLN A 124 12.52 -1.77 -6.54
CA GLN A 124 13.90 -1.82 -6.05
C GLN A 124 14.03 -2.79 -4.87
N ILE A 125 13.11 -2.76 -3.91
CA ILE A 125 13.07 -3.71 -2.80
C ILE A 125 12.99 -5.14 -3.33
N ARG A 126 12.04 -5.41 -4.23
CA ARG A 126 11.86 -6.72 -4.85
C ARG A 126 13.14 -7.19 -5.53
N ASN A 127 13.77 -6.33 -6.33
CA ASN A 127 15.01 -6.68 -7.03
C ASN A 127 16.18 -6.91 -6.07
N ALA A 128 16.27 -6.14 -4.99
CA ALA A 128 17.29 -6.34 -3.96
C ALA A 128 17.09 -7.66 -3.20
N GLN A 129 15.86 -7.98 -2.83
CA GLN A 129 15.51 -9.25 -2.19
C GLN A 129 15.78 -10.44 -3.12
N GLN A 130 15.36 -10.36 -4.38
CA GLN A 130 15.63 -11.37 -5.39
C GLN A 130 17.13 -11.61 -5.54
N LYS A 131 17.90 -10.53 -5.73
CA LYS A 131 19.37 -10.60 -5.86
C LYS A 131 20.03 -11.19 -4.61
N SER A 132 19.58 -10.82 -3.41
CA SER A 132 20.10 -11.36 -2.16
C SER A 132 19.86 -12.87 -2.05
N ALA A 133 18.66 -13.33 -2.40
CA ALA A 133 18.32 -14.74 -2.42
C ALA A 133 19.16 -15.53 -3.45
N GLU A 134 19.33 -14.98 -4.65
CA GLU A 134 20.17 -15.57 -5.70
C GLU A 134 21.63 -15.65 -5.29
N GLN A 135 22.17 -14.62 -4.63
CA GLN A 135 23.53 -14.63 -4.10
C GLN A 135 23.71 -15.68 -3.00
N ALA A 136 22.74 -15.83 -2.11
CA ALA A 136 22.77 -16.86 -1.07
C ALA A 136 22.79 -18.27 -1.68
N TYR A 137 21.94 -18.52 -2.68
CA TYR A 137 21.95 -19.77 -3.43
C TYR A 137 23.28 -20.02 -4.14
N ALA A 138 23.81 -19.04 -4.88
CA ALA A 138 25.09 -19.17 -5.57
C ALA A 138 26.25 -19.43 -4.61
N LYS A 139 26.25 -18.79 -3.43
CA LYS A 139 27.23 -19.08 -2.37
C LYS A 139 27.09 -20.51 -1.87
N SER A 140 25.86 -20.96 -1.59
CA SER A 140 25.58 -22.32 -1.14
C SER A 140 26.03 -23.37 -2.18
N GLU A 141 25.81 -23.11 -3.46
CA GLU A 141 26.26 -23.99 -4.54
C GLU A 141 27.80 -24.08 -4.62
N ARG A 142 28.51 -22.95 -4.49
CA ARG A 142 29.97 -22.97 -4.40
C ARG A 142 30.47 -23.78 -3.20
N LEU A 143 29.85 -23.59 -2.02
CA LEU A 143 30.21 -24.33 -0.82
C LEU A 143 29.96 -25.83 -0.98
N TYR A 144 28.84 -26.21 -1.60
CA TYR A 144 28.53 -27.60 -1.93
C TYR A 144 29.64 -28.24 -2.79
N HIS A 145 30.06 -27.59 -3.87
CA HIS A 145 31.14 -28.10 -4.72
C HIS A 145 32.48 -28.17 -4.00
N SER A 146 32.82 -27.16 -3.19
CA SER A 146 34.03 -27.21 -2.36
C SER A 146 34.00 -28.36 -1.35
N GLN A 147 32.84 -28.63 -0.74
CA GLN A 147 32.67 -29.74 0.21
C GLN A 147 32.82 -31.10 -0.49
N LEU A 148 32.26 -31.27 -1.69
CA LEU A 148 32.46 -32.49 -2.48
C LEU A 148 33.95 -32.74 -2.79
N GLY A 149 34.66 -31.68 -3.19
CA GLY A 149 36.11 -31.75 -3.42
C GLY A 149 36.87 -32.16 -2.16
N TYR A 150 36.53 -31.56 -1.02
CA TYR A 150 37.14 -31.90 0.27
C TYR A 150 36.83 -33.35 0.68
N ASN A 151 35.58 -33.80 0.57
CA ASN A 151 35.18 -35.17 0.87
C ASN A 151 35.92 -36.18 -0.02
N GLN A 152 36.11 -35.86 -1.31
CA GLN A 152 36.88 -36.69 -2.23
C GLN A 152 38.36 -36.77 -1.84
N GLN A 153 38.99 -35.65 -1.49
CA GLN A 153 40.38 -35.63 -1.01
C GLN A 153 40.54 -36.41 0.31
N ALA A 154 39.63 -36.21 1.26
CA ALA A 154 39.62 -36.93 2.53
C ALA A 154 39.51 -38.45 2.33
N ALA A 155 38.61 -38.87 1.42
CA ALA A 155 38.47 -40.28 1.06
C ALA A 155 39.73 -40.83 0.36
N ALA A 156 40.35 -40.06 -0.54
CA ALA A 156 41.60 -40.45 -1.20
C ALA A 156 42.73 -40.65 -0.18
N HIS A 157 42.95 -39.69 0.71
CA HIS A 157 43.96 -39.80 1.77
C HIS A 157 43.68 -40.96 2.73
N ALA A 158 42.42 -41.22 3.08
CA ALA A 158 42.07 -42.37 3.90
C ALA A 158 42.41 -43.70 3.20
N ARG A 159 42.16 -43.80 1.89
CA ARG A 159 42.54 -44.97 1.09
C ARG A 159 44.06 -45.14 1.04
N GLU A 160 44.80 -44.08 0.77
CA GLU A 160 46.27 -44.11 0.76
C GLU A 160 46.83 -44.62 2.09
N ARG A 161 46.35 -44.09 3.23
CA ARG A 161 46.74 -44.57 4.56
C ARG A 161 46.40 -46.05 4.78
N SER A 162 45.24 -46.51 4.30
CA SER A 162 44.86 -47.93 4.41
C SER A 162 45.80 -48.84 3.60
N VAL A 163 46.26 -48.38 2.43
CA VAL A 163 47.21 -49.12 1.58
C VAL A 163 48.58 -49.18 2.26
N ILE A 164 49.08 -48.06 2.78
CA ILE A 164 50.35 -48.00 3.51
C ILE A 164 50.31 -48.93 4.72
N LYS A 165 49.24 -48.87 5.53
CA LYS A 165 49.06 -49.78 6.67
C LYS A 165 49.08 -51.26 6.25
N GLN A 166 48.46 -51.60 5.12
CA GLN A 166 48.50 -52.97 4.61
C GLN A 166 49.91 -53.38 4.17
N GLN A 167 50.68 -52.46 3.56
CA GLN A 167 52.08 -52.70 3.20
C GLN A 167 52.94 -52.90 4.45
N GLU A 168 52.77 -52.08 5.48
CA GLU A 168 53.46 -52.23 6.77
C GLU A 168 53.16 -53.59 7.42
N ILE A 169 51.91 -54.06 7.39
CA ILE A 169 51.55 -55.38 7.92
C ILE A 169 52.21 -56.51 7.11
N LYS A 170 52.23 -56.40 5.78
CA LYS A 170 52.91 -57.38 4.92
C LYS A 170 54.42 -57.40 5.17
N GLN A 171 55.03 -56.24 5.34
CA GLN A 171 56.47 -56.13 5.60
C GLN A 171 56.82 -56.66 6.99
N LYS A 172 56.01 -56.36 8.01
CA LYS A 172 56.14 -56.97 9.33
C LYS A 172 56.03 -58.49 9.28
N ALA A 173 55.04 -59.02 8.57
CA ALA A 173 54.91 -60.46 8.39
C ALA A 173 56.14 -61.06 7.67
N ALA A 174 56.71 -60.38 6.67
CA ALA A 174 57.95 -60.85 6.04
C ALA A 174 59.11 -60.95 7.05
N PHE A 175 59.30 -59.92 7.89
CA PHE A 175 60.31 -59.95 8.95
C PHE A 175 60.05 -61.02 10.01
N ASP A 176 58.79 -61.19 10.45
CA ASP A 176 58.41 -62.23 11.41
C ASP A 176 58.67 -63.65 10.83
N ASN A 177 58.48 -63.83 9.53
CA ASN A 177 58.80 -65.07 8.84
C ASN A 177 60.31 -65.31 8.76
N GLU A 178 61.10 -64.31 8.39
CA GLU A 178 62.56 -64.38 8.38
C GLU A 178 63.13 -64.73 9.76
N ASP A 179 62.65 -64.07 10.82
CA ASP A 179 63.03 -64.35 12.20
C ASP A 179 62.64 -65.79 12.61
N SER A 180 61.46 -66.26 12.22
CA SER A 180 61.05 -67.66 12.44
C SER A 180 61.96 -68.65 11.70
N VAL A 181 62.41 -68.33 10.49
CA VAL A 181 63.34 -69.17 9.71
C VAL A 181 64.70 -69.22 10.38
N VAL A 182 65.28 -68.07 10.76
CA VAL A 182 66.57 -68.00 11.47
C VAL A 182 66.52 -68.79 12.77
N LYS A 183 65.48 -68.59 13.59
CA LYS A 183 65.27 -69.37 14.82
C LYS A 183 65.18 -70.86 14.56
N SER A 184 64.55 -71.28 13.46
CA SER A 184 64.49 -72.70 13.10
C SER A 184 65.87 -73.25 12.71
N ILE A 185 66.69 -72.48 11.98
CA ILE A 185 68.05 -72.87 11.59
C ILE A 185 68.96 -72.96 12.83
N GLU A 186 68.87 -72.00 13.75
CA GLU A 186 69.63 -72.03 15.01
C GLU A 186 69.25 -73.25 15.86
N ALA A 187 67.96 -73.52 16.00
CA ALA A 187 67.46 -74.69 16.72
C ALA A 187 67.87 -76.02 16.06
N GLU A 188 67.84 -76.10 14.73
CA GLU A 188 68.36 -77.26 13.97
C GLU A 188 69.87 -77.43 14.18
N GLY A 189 70.64 -76.34 14.16
CA GLY A 189 72.08 -76.36 14.42
C GLY A 189 72.41 -76.83 15.84
N GLN A 190 71.71 -76.33 16.85
CA GLN A 190 71.85 -76.79 18.24
C GLN A 190 71.49 -78.27 18.37
N LEU A 191 70.40 -78.70 17.74
CA LEU A 191 70.02 -80.11 17.71
C LEU A 191 71.10 -80.96 17.04
N ALA A 192 71.66 -80.53 15.90
CA ALA A 192 72.71 -81.25 15.20
C ALA A 192 73.98 -81.43 16.06
N VAL A 193 74.37 -80.41 16.82
CA VAL A 193 75.54 -80.45 17.74
C VAL A 193 75.27 -81.33 18.97
N LEU A 194 74.07 -81.27 19.54
CA LEU A 194 73.71 -82.01 20.77
C LEU A 194 73.22 -83.43 20.51
N SER A 195 72.79 -83.75 19.28
CA SER A 195 72.16 -85.04 18.99
C SER A 195 73.18 -86.15 18.76
N GLN A 196 73.27 -87.07 19.72
CA GLN A 196 73.70 -88.44 19.42
C GLN A 196 72.59 -89.14 18.63
N SER A 197 72.94 -89.85 17.55
CA SER A 197 71.98 -90.45 16.61
C SER A 197 70.98 -91.39 17.30
N GLY A 198 69.67 -91.15 17.17
CA GLY A 198 68.63 -92.01 17.77
C GLY A 198 67.19 -91.48 17.63
N ARG A 199 66.20 -92.25 18.09
CA ARG A 199 64.76 -91.90 18.00
C ARG A 199 64.38 -90.59 18.72
N SER A 200 65.13 -90.20 19.74
CA SER A 200 64.93 -88.97 20.51
C SER A 200 65.23 -87.71 19.68
N SER A 201 66.30 -87.71 18.88
CA SER A 201 66.62 -86.57 18.00
C SER A 201 65.57 -86.39 16.90
N THR A 202 65.02 -87.49 16.38
CA THR A 202 63.92 -87.45 15.39
C THR A 202 62.67 -86.82 15.98
N ARG A 203 62.31 -87.15 17.24
CA ARG A 203 61.17 -86.54 17.93
C ARG A 203 61.37 -85.03 18.16
N ALA A 204 62.58 -84.61 18.51
CA ALA A 204 62.91 -83.19 18.67
C ALA A 204 62.80 -82.42 17.35
N LEU A 205 63.29 -82.98 16.25
CA LEU A 205 63.15 -82.41 14.90
C LEU A 205 61.69 -82.29 14.47
N ILE A 206 60.86 -83.32 14.72
CA ILE A 206 59.42 -83.28 14.43
C ILE A 206 58.74 -82.17 15.24
N ALA A 207 59.08 -82.03 16.53
CA ALA A 207 58.53 -80.97 17.37
C ALA A 207 58.91 -79.57 16.87
N LEU A 208 60.18 -79.37 16.47
CA LEU A 208 60.65 -78.11 15.89
C LEU A 208 59.89 -77.75 14.60
N ARG A 209 59.74 -78.72 13.69
CA ARG A 209 58.96 -78.53 12.45
C ARG A 209 57.49 -78.25 12.72
N ALA A 210 56.91 -78.89 13.74
CA ALA A 210 55.54 -78.64 14.14
C ALA A 210 55.36 -77.21 14.70
N GLU A 211 56.30 -76.72 15.52
CA GLU A 211 56.27 -75.33 16.01
C GLU A 211 56.41 -74.32 14.88
N ARG A 212 57.32 -74.54 13.93
CA ARG A 212 57.43 -73.73 12.71
C ARG A 212 56.14 -73.74 11.88
N GLY A 213 55.50 -74.90 11.71
CA GLY A 213 54.21 -74.99 11.03
C GLY A 213 53.12 -74.17 11.74
N LYS A 214 53.12 -74.14 13.08
CA LYS A 214 52.18 -73.30 13.85
C LYS A 214 52.47 -71.80 13.67
N THR A 215 53.74 -71.37 13.65
CA THR A 215 54.08 -69.94 13.44
C THR A 215 53.70 -69.48 12.03
N GLU A 216 54.00 -70.29 11.01
CA GLU A 216 53.60 -70.03 9.62
C GLU A 216 52.07 -69.96 9.48
N ALA A 217 51.32 -70.86 10.14
CA ALA A 217 49.86 -70.83 10.13
C ALA A 217 49.29 -69.57 10.80
N ARG A 218 49.86 -69.13 11.94
CA ARG A 218 49.45 -67.88 12.62
C ARG A 218 49.71 -66.65 11.74
N LEU A 219 50.84 -66.62 11.04
CA LEU A 219 51.20 -65.54 10.14
C LEU A 219 50.27 -65.49 8.93
N ALA A 220 49.95 -66.65 8.34
CA ALA A 220 48.98 -66.75 7.26
C ALA A 220 47.59 -66.23 7.69
N GLU A 221 47.10 -66.64 8.87
CA GLU A 221 45.81 -66.15 9.39
C GLU A 221 45.82 -64.63 9.62
N SER A 222 46.91 -64.09 10.18
CA SER A 222 47.09 -62.63 10.37
C SER A 222 47.07 -61.87 9.05
N LEU A 223 47.67 -62.42 7.98
CA LEU A 223 47.63 -61.82 6.65
C LEU A 223 46.23 -61.91 6.02
N VAL A 224 45.50 -63.01 6.22
CA VAL A 224 44.12 -63.16 5.73
C VAL A 224 43.17 -62.20 6.45
N SER A 225 43.26 -62.08 7.77
CA SER A 225 42.45 -61.14 8.55
C SER A 225 42.75 -59.70 8.15
N SER A 226 44.03 -59.31 8.04
CA SER A 226 44.46 -57.99 7.56
C SER A 226 43.90 -57.64 6.17
N ARG A 227 43.81 -58.61 5.25
CA ARG A 227 43.17 -58.40 3.93
C ARG A 227 41.67 -58.14 4.06
N ARG A 228 40.97 -58.88 4.92
CA ARG A 228 39.53 -58.66 5.18
C ARG A 228 39.30 -57.29 5.81
N ASP A 229 40.11 -56.92 6.79
CA ASP A 229 40.04 -55.61 7.47
C ASP A 229 40.29 -54.47 6.49
N PHE A 230 41.28 -54.62 5.60
CA PHE A 230 41.54 -53.64 4.54
C PHE A 230 40.33 -53.48 3.60
N ALA A 231 39.72 -54.58 3.17
CA ALA A 231 38.53 -54.52 2.31
C ALA A 231 37.34 -53.86 3.02
N LEU A 232 37.13 -54.15 4.30
CA LEU A 232 36.10 -53.51 5.12
C LEU A 232 36.38 -52.01 5.28
N THR A 233 37.63 -51.64 5.58
CA THR A 233 38.06 -50.24 5.70
C THR A 233 37.79 -49.46 4.41
N LEU A 234 38.09 -50.04 3.24
CA LEU A 234 37.78 -49.38 1.96
C LEU A 234 36.29 -49.16 1.74
N LYS A 235 35.45 -50.14 2.15
CA LYS A 235 33.99 -50.02 2.09
C LYS A 235 33.48 -48.95 3.04
N GLU A 236 34.01 -48.88 4.26
CA GLU A 236 33.69 -47.83 5.23
C GLU A 236 34.04 -46.45 4.68
N ILE A 237 35.27 -46.26 4.15
CA ILE A 237 35.67 -44.98 3.53
C ILE A 237 34.69 -44.57 2.40
N SER A 238 34.23 -45.53 1.59
CA SER A 238 33.27 -45.25 0.52
C SER A 238 31.90 -44.81 1.05
N ARG A 239 31.43 -45.47 2.12
CA ARG A 239 30.15 -45.16 2.78
C ARG A 239 30.23 -43.80 3.47
N ASP A 240 31.33 -43.53 4.15
CA ASP A 240 31.53 -42.29 4.89
C ASP A 240 31.63 -41.10 3.92
N LYS A 241 32.32 -41.27 2.78
CA LYS A 241 32.31 -40.28 1.69
C LYS A 241 30.87 -40.02 1.20
N TYR A 242 30.13 -41.09 0.89
CA TYR A 242 28.75 -40.97 0.41
C TYR A 242 27.85 -40.26 1.44
N GLY A 243 27.97 -40.59 2.72
CA GLY A 243 27.27 -39.92 3.81
C GLY A 243 27.62 -38.44 3.92
N ALA A 244 28.90 -38.10 3.78
CA ALA A 244 29.37 -36.71 3.79
C ALA A 244 28.88 -35.93 2.56
N ASP A 245 28.83 -36.55 1.37
CA ASP A 245 28.30 -35.96 0.15
C ASP A 245 26.79 -35.70 0.25
N LEU A 246 26.05 -36.63 0.87
CA LEU A 246 24.62 -36.48 1.13
C LEU A 246 24.34 -35.36 2.15
N ALA A 247 25.15 -35.27 3.21
CA ALA A 247 25.08 -34.17 4.16
C ALA A 247 25.40 -32.81 3.49
N ALA A 248 26.40 -32.77 2.60
CA ALA A 248 26.72 -31.59 1.81
C ALA A 248 25.55 -31.16 0.91
N PHE A 249 24.89 -32.13 0.27
CA PHE A 249 23.71 -31.87 -0.56
C PHE A 249 22.53 -31.36 0.27
N ALA A 250 22.27 -31.95 1.45
CA ALA A 250 21.21 -31.51 2.35
C ALA A 250 21.39 -30.06 2.84
N ASN A 251 22.64 -29.62 3.00
CA ASN A 251 22.96 -28.25 3.38
C ASN A 251 22.89 -27.25 2.21
N ARG A 252 22.66 -27.73 0.97
CA ARG A 252 22.52 -26.87 -0.20
C ARG A 252 21.17 -26.15 -0.17
N MET A 253 21.19 -24.84 -0.40
CA MET A 253 19.97 -24.04 -0.51
C MET A 253 19.19 -24.39 -1.78
N LEU A 254 17.87 -24.32 -1.69
CA LEU A 254 16.99 -24.40 -2.85
C LEU A 254 17.16 -23.17 -3.72
N LYS A 255 17.00 -23.34 -5.04
CA LYS A 255 17.00 -22.21 -5.97
C LYS A 255 15.81 -21.31 -5.63
N PRO A 256 16.02 -20.00 -5.39
CA PRO A 256 14.91 -19.10 -5.11
C PRO A 256 13.99 -19.01 -6.33
N GLY A 257 12.69 -18.92 -6.07
CA GLY A 257 11.71 -18.59 -7.10
C GLY A 257 11.81 -17.12 -7.51
N GLU A 258 10.89 -16.68 -8.35
CA GLU A 258 10.75 -15.28 -8.71
C GLU A 258 9.76 -14.58 -7.77
N LEU A 259 10.20 -13.48 -7.15
CA LEU A 259 9.31 -12.66 -6.35
C LEU A 259 8.24 -12.00 -7.23
N PRO A 260 6.98 -11.89 -6.74
CA PRO A 260 5.89 -11.29 -7.50
C PRO A 260 6.20 -9.83 -7.85
N MET A 261 5.70 -9.38 -9.00
CA MET A 261 5.87 -7.99 -9.40
C MET A 261 4.93 -7.09 -8.59
N PRO A 262 5.40 -5.91 -8.14
CA PRO A 262 4.53 -4.90 -7.58
C PRO A 262 3.43 -4.50 -8.58
N ILE A 263 2.27 -4.11 -8.09
CA ILE A 263 1.15 -3.67 -8.93
C ILE A 263 1.47 -2.27 -9.46
N LYS A 264 1.44 -2.11 -10.79
CA LYS A 264 1.62 -0.80 -11.42
C LYS A 264 0.48 0.13 -11.01
N PRO A 265 0.76 1.37 -10.58
CA PRO A 265 -0.27 2.28 -10.13
C PRO A 265 -1.16 2.71 -11.30
N LEU A 266 -2.46 2.82 -11.00
CA LEU A 266 -3.45 3.36 -11.91
C LEU A 266 -3.46 4.89 -11.81
N LYS A 267 -3.95 5.55 -12.87
CA LYS A 267 -4.16 7.00 -12.84
C LYS A 267 -5.30 7.35 -11.90
N THR A 268 -5.11 8.39 -11.11
CA THR A 268 -6.13 8.91 -10.20
C THR A 268 -7.25 9.57 -11.01
N PRO A 269 -8.52 9.22 -10.79
CA PRO A 269 -9.63 9.88 -11.46
C PRO A 269 -9.71 11.34 -11.01
N ILE A 270 -9.97 12.24 -11.96
CA ILE A 270 -10.24 13.66 -11.68
C ILE A 270 -11.76 13.81 -11.62
N PRO A 271 -12.34 14.40 -10.56
CA PRO A 271 -13.77 14.61 -10.48
C PRO A 271 -14.23 15.57 -11.57
N GLU A 272 -15.37 15.26 -12.19
CA GLU A 272 -16.05 16.19 -13.09
C GLU A 272 -16.70 17.29 -12.25
N LEU A 273 -16.23 18.52 -12.44
CA LEU A 273 -16.80 19.68 -11.76
C LEU A 273 -17.81 20.35 -12.68
N GLN A 274 -18.99 20.65 -12.13
CA GLN A 274 -20.01 21.45 -12.81
C GLN A 274 -19.65 22.93 -12.72
N ALA A 275 -19.68 23.64 -13.84
CA ALA A 275 -19.52 25.10 -13.88
C ALA A 275 -20.78 25.79 -13.32
N PRO A 276 -20.67 27.01 -12.74
CA PRO A 276 -21.84 27.80 -12.39
C PRO A 276 -22.71 28.03 -13.64
N LYS A 277 -24.03 28.11 -13.46
CA LYS A 277 -24.97 28.45 -14.54
C LYS A 277 -24.58 29.82 -15.10
N GLU A 278 -24.48 29.93 -16.43
CA GLU A 278 -24.31 31.22 -17.10
C GLU A 278 -25.52 32.12 -16.79
N ILE A 279 -25.27 33.41 -16.54
CA ILE A 279 -26.33 34.40 -16.34
C ILE A 279 -26.99 34.65 -17.69
N GLU A 280 -28.30 34.42 -17.78
CA GLU A 280 -29.09 34.77 -18.95
C GLU A 280 -29.85 36.08 -18.73
N GLU A 281 -30.38 36.69 -19.81
CA GLU A 281 -31.11 37.96 -19.75
C GLU A 281 -32.31 37.92 -18.77
N HIS A 282 -32.89 36.74 -18.57
CA HIS A 282 -34.02 36.52 -17.66
C HIS A 282 -33.64 36.49 -16.16
N ASP A 283 -32.35 36.35 -15.84
CA ASP A 283 -31.85 36.34 -14.46
C ASP A 283 -31.64 37.78 -13.93
N TYR A 284 -31.54 38.78 -14.82
CA TYR A 284 -31.47 40.19 -14.44
C TYR A 284 -32.83 40.72 -13.97
N LEU A 285 -32.79 41.67 -13.04
CA LEU A 285 -34.00 42.32 -12.56
C LEU A 285 -34.59 43.23 -13.64
N PRO A 286 -35.92 43.24 -13.82
CA PRO A 286 -36.56 44.11 -14.79
C PRO A 286 -36.40 45.58 -14.39
N ASP A 287 -36.24 46.45 -15.38
CA ASP A 287 -36.19 47.89 -15.14
C ASP A 287 -37.45 48.36 -14.40
N PRO A 288 -37.31 49.23 -13.39
CA PRO A 288 -38.46 49.77 -12.68
C PRO A 288 -39.35 50.55 -13.66
N ILE A 289 -40.65 50.57 -13.41
CA ILE A 289 -41.61 51.30 -14.24
C ILE A 289 -41.96 52.59 -13.53
N MET A 290 -41.82 53.73 -14.22
CA MET A 290 -42.23 55.03 -13.67
C MET A 290 -43.73 55.03 -13.40
N GLY A 291 -44.12 55.26 -12.14
CA GLY A 291 -45.53 55.37 -11.74
C GLY A 291 -46.28 56.43 -12.55
N VAL A 292 -47.56 56.17 -12.85
CA VAL A 292 -48.42 57.09 -13.63
C VAL A 292 -48.42 58.47 -12.97
N LYS A 293 -48.04 59.51 -13.72
CA LYS A 293 -48.09 60.90 -13.23
C LYS A 293 -49.53 61.25 -12.88
N ALA A 294 -49.79 61.56 -11.61
CA ALA A 294 -51.05 62.14 -11.18
C ALA A 294 -51.24 63.47 -11.91
N THR A 295 -52.13 63.48 -12.89
CA THR A 295 -52.64 64.70 -13.50
C THR A 295 -53.77 65.21 -12.60
N GLY A 296 -53.76 66.50 -12.27
CA GLY A 296 -54.81 67.18 -11.49
C GLY A 296 -56.14 67.30 -12.25
N GLY A 297 -56.60 66.20 -12.82
CA GLY A 297 -57.84 66.04 -13.56
C GLY A 297 -58.57 64.80 -13.04
N SER A 298 -59.79 65.02 -12.59
CA SER A 298 -60.71 64.00 -12.08
C SER A 298 -60.66 62.70 -12.89
N TRP A 299 -60.28 61.60 -12.25
CA TRP A 299 -60.28 60.23 -12.81
C TRP A 299 -61.70 59.67 -13.05
N LEU A 300 -62.75 60.48 -12.82
CA LEU A 300 -64.15 60.08 -12.92
C LEU A 300 -64.76 60.14 -14.34
N GLN A 301 -63.98 60.47 -15.38
CA GLN A 301 -64.50 60.59 -16.76
C GLN A 301 -64.05 59.53 -17.77
N VAL A 302 -63.13 58.62 -17.43
CA VAL A 302 -62.73 57.52 -18.34
C VAL A 302 -63.34 56.16 -17.95
N ALA A 303 -63.89 56.04 -16.74
CA ALA A 303 -64.49 54.78 -16.27
C ALA A 303 -66.00 54.62 -16.56
N SER A 304 -66.66 55.61 -17.19
CA SER A 304 -68.11 55.54 -17.51
C SER A 304 -68.44 55.28 -18.99
N GLN A 305 -67.44 54.97 -19.84
CA GLN A 305 -67.65 54.65 -21.26
C GLN A 305 -67.14 53.27 -21.72
N VAL A 306 -66.98 52.30 -20.80
CA VAL A 306 -66.72 50.87 -21.14
C VAL A 306 -67.73 49.92 -20.47
N GLY A 307 -68.81 50.45 -19.92
CA GLY A 307 -69.80 49.68 -19.15
C GLY A 307 -71.24 49.81 -19.67
N SER A 308 -71.50 49.59 -20.97
CA SER A 308 -72.84 49.21 -21.47
C SER A 308 -72.82 48.81 -22.95
N ALA A 309 -72.38 47.59 -23.23
CA ALA A 309 -72.85 46.79 -24.37
C ALA A 309 -72.34 45.34 -24.23
N ILE A 310 -72.86 44.62 -23.23
CA ILE A 310 -72.94 43.15 -23.31
C ILE A 310 -74.35 42.85 -23.78
N PRO A 311 -74.57 42.37 -25.02
CA PRO A 311 -75.83 41.74 -25.37
C PRO A 311 -75.78 40.28 -24.89
N GLU A 312 -76.66 39.95 -23.95
CA GLU A 312 -77.04 38.57 -23.68
C GLU A 312 -77.73 37.95 -24.91
N LYS A 313 -77.23 36.78 -25.30
CA LYS A 313 -77.93 35.61 -25.86
C LYS A 313 -78.64 35.73 -27.21
N TRP A 314 -78.17 34.90 -28.16
CA TRP A 314 -79.00 33.92 -28.89
C TRP A 314 -78.20 32.63 -29.13
N TYR A 315 -78.85 31.48 -28.91
CA TYR A 315 -78.38 30.12 -29.14
C TYR A 315 -78.46 29.75 -30.63
N ASN A 316 -77.38 29.20 -31.20
CA ASN A 316 -77.32 28.04 -32.12
C ASN A 316 -75.87 27.79 -32.54
#